data_AF-A0A164NYH3-F1
#
_entry.id   AF-A0A164NYH3-F1
#
_cell.length_a   1.000
_cell.length_b   1.000
_cell.length_c   1.000
_cell.angle_alpha   90.00
_cell.angle_beta   90.00
_cell.angle_gamma   90.00
#
_symmetry.space_group_name_H-M   'P 1'
#
loop_
_entity.id
_entity.type
_entity.pdbx_description
1 polymer ?
#
loop_
_entity_poly.entity_id
_entity_poly.type
_entity_poly.pdbx_seq_one_letter_code
_entity_poly.pdbx_strand_id
1 'polypeptide(L)'
;MCRKSYELRTAIDLFVNSADALFGPITTIAYNGGKPKSIAWKAFCLSVQSWLKVLRVTEILEDADSIQHFFSSDKVPTFYRLVPAVEELLTQWESKLEEEDYEDYREGLTDAIAKVRKYYCKYDDKPAIVLSMAIHPHYKLMWIECNWGGAETQAEEIAAGDPDAKNWHDEARKTLESTVCTIIPGHGHISRVSRWLSTP
;
A
#
# COMPACT_ATOMS: atom_id res chain seq x y z
N MET A 1 1.26 6.76 9.77
CA MET A 1 0.62 8.06 10.12
C MET A 1 0.83 8.46 11.59
N CYS A 2 2.05 8.42 12.15
CA CYS A 2 2.21 8.43 13.61
C CYS A 2 1.78 9.72 14.34
N ARG A 3 1.91 10.90 13.74
CA ARG A 3 1.62 12.15 14.48
C ARG A 3 0.12 12.38 14.76
N LYS A 4 -0.75 12.03 13.80
CA LYS A 4 -2.20 12.25 13.93
C LYS A 4 -2.84 11.35 15.00
N SER A 5 -2.33 10.13 15.17
CA SER A 5 -2.87 9.18 16.15
C SER A 5 -2.51 9.52 17.60
N TYR A 6 -1.30 10.06 17.85
CA TYR A 6 -0.94 10.59 19.17
C TYR A 6 -1.71 11.88 19.53
N GLU A 7 -1.92 12.77 18.56
CA GLU A 7 -2.75 13.98 18.74
C GLU A 7 -4.21 13.61 19.05
N LEU A 8 -4.75 12.57 18.40
CA LEU A 8 -6.11 12.08 18.66
C LEU A 8 -6.29 11.57 20.09
N ARG A 9 -5.31 10.83 20.63
CA ARG A 9 -5.36 10.35 22.01
C ARG A 9 -5.52 11.49 23.01
N THR A 10 -4.68 12.52 22.87
CA THR A 10 -4.69 13.68 23.77
C THR A 10 -6.04 14.38 23.75
N ALA A 11 -6.64 14.53 22.56
CA ALA A 11 -7.97 15.11 22.42
C ALA A 11 -9.07 14.26 23.06
N ILE A 12 -9.02 12.93 22.89
CA ILE A 12 -9.97 11.98 23.51
C ILE A 12 -9.85 12.02 25.03
N ASP A 13 -8.62 11.95 25.56
CA ASP A 13 -8.38 11.99 27.01
C ASP A 13 -8.87 13.30 27.62
N LEU A 14 -8.63 14.44 26.96
CA LEU A 14 -9.13 15.75 27.41
C LEU A 14 -10.67 15.81 27.41
N PHE A 15 -11.29 15.31 26.34
CA PHE A 15 -12.75 15.27 26.21
C PHE A 15 -13.38 14.41 27.31
N VAL A 16 -12.92 13.16 27.46
CA VAL A 16 -13.49 12.20 28.41
C VAL A 16 -13.32 12.69 29.86
N ASN A 17 -12.17 13.27 30.19
CA ASN A 17 -11.92 13.82 31.52
C ASN A 17 -12.82 15.02 31.86
N SER A 18 -13.17 15.83 30.85
CA SER A 18 -14.05 16.99 31.01
C SER A 18 -15.54 16.59 30.97
N ALA A 19 -15.88 15.54 30.22
CA ALA A 19 -17.26 15.13 29.98
C ALA A 19 -17.98 14.66 31.26
N ASP A 20 -17.28 13.95 32.15
CA ASP A 20 -17.84 13.54 33.45
C ASP A 20 -18.25 14.75 34.31
N ALA A 21 -17.48 15.85 34.25
CA ALA A 21 -17.76 17.06 35.01
C ALA A 21 -18.86 17.93 34.36
N LEU A 22 -18.92 17.96 33.03
CA LEU A 22 -19.83 18.82 32.28
C LEU A 22 -21.20 18.19 32.02
N PHE A 23 -21.26 16.88 31.78
CA PHE A 23 -22.46 16.19 31.31
C PHE A 23 -22.98 15.12 32.27
N GLY A 24 -22.24 14.81 33.35
CA GLY A 24 -22.55 13.67 34.22
C GLY A 24 -22.32 12.32 33.52
N PRO A 25 -22.77 11.19 34.07
CA PRO A 25 -22.50 9.86 33.53
C PRO A 25 -23.16 9.61 32.17
N ILE A 26 -22.47 8.92 31.25
CA ILE A 26 -22.92 8.72 29.86
C ILE A 26 -24.16 7.84 29.77
N THR A 27 -24.24 6.80 30.60
CA THR A 27 -25.38 5.88 30.62
C THR A 27 -25.70 5.43 32.04
N THR A 28 -26.99 5.20 32.28
CA THR A 28 -27.49 4.53 33.49
C THR A 28 -28.15 3.25 33.05
N ILE A 29 -27.49 2.11 33.26
CA ILE A 29 -28.04 0.80 32.89
C ILE A 29 -28.80 0.26 34.11
N ALA A 30 -30.12 0.16 33.99
CA ALA A 30 -30.95 -0.58 34.93
C ALA A 30 -31.17 -1.99 34.38
N TYR A 31 -30.54 -2.99 34.99
CA TYR A 31 -30.90 -4.39 34.75
C TYR A 31 -32.24 -4.67 35.41
N ASN A 32 -33.14 -5.43 34.78
CA ASN A 32 -34.46 -5.84 35.29
C ASN A 32 -34.51 -6.00 36.83
N GLY A 33 -35.03 -4.98 37.54
CA GLY A 33 -35.18 -4.96 39.00
C GLY A 33 -33.91 -4.74 39.84
N GLY A 34 -32.74 -4.58 39.22
CA GLY A 34 -31.46 -4.30 39.86
C GLY A 34 -31.19 -2.81 40.09
N LYS A 35 -30.26 -2.50 40.99
CA LYS A 35 -29.81 -1.11 41.22
C LYS A 35 -29.19 -0.54 39.93
N PRO A 36 -29.56 0.68 39.51
CA PRO A 36 -29.00 1.30 38.32
C PRO A 36 -27.48 1.46 38.48
N LYS A 37 -26.71 0.98 37.49
CA LYS A 37 -25.27 1.23 37.42
C LYS A 37 -25.03 2.45 36.53
N SER A 38 -24.45 3.46 37.14
CA SER A 38 -23.97 4.67 36.45
C SER A 38 -22.57 4.41 35.92
N ILE A 39 -22.37 4.60 34.61
CA ILE A 39 -21.07 4.45 33.96
C ILE A 39 -20.53 5.85 33.67
N ALA A 40 -19.40 6.18 34.26
CA ALA A 40 -18.67 7.42 33.99
C ALA A 40 -18.06 7.39 32.58
N TRP A 41 -17.91 8.54 31.93
CA TRP A 41 -17.21 8.69 30.66
C TRP A 41 -15.78 8.18 30.77
N LYS A 42 -15.10 8.41 31.90
CA LYS A 42 -13.76 7.86 32.19
C LYS A 42 -13.65 6.34 32.07
N ALA A 43 -14.75 5.59 32.18
CA ALA A 43 -14.72 4.15 31.97
C ALA A 43 -14.37 3.75 30.52
N PHE A 44 -14.51 4.68 29.57
CA PHE A 44 -14.16 4.48 28.16
C PHE A 44 -12.75 4.98 27.80
N CYS A 45 -12.00 5.51 28.77
CA CYS A 45 -10.58 5.81 28.55
C CYS A 45 -9.80 4.52 28.35
N LEU A 46 -9.04 4.46 27.25
CA LEU A 46 -8.10 3.39 27.03
C LEU A 46 -6.84 3.62 27.87
N SER A 47 -6.34 2.55 28.49
CA SER A 47 -5.02 2.60 29.12
C SER A 47 -3.94 2.89 28.07
N VAL A 48 -2.77 3.35 28.51
CA VAL A 48 -1.62 3.53 27.60
C VAL A 48 -1.32 2.26 26.82
N GLN A 49 -1.33 1.11 27.49
CA GLN A 49 -1.06 -0.18 26.86
C GLN A 49 -2.16 -0.57 25.86
N SER A 50 -3.43 -0.41 26.24
CA SER A 50 -4.56 -0.68 25.33
C SER A 50 -4.55 0.23 24.10
N TRP A 51 -4.17 1.49 24.27
CA TRP A 51 -4.00 2.41 23.15
C TRP A 51 -2.88 1.98 22.22
N LEU A 52 -1.73 1.59 22.76
CA LEU A 52 -0.62 1.04 21.96
C LEU A 52 -1.06 -0.20 21.19
N LYS A 53 -1.84 -1.08 21.80
CA LYS A 53 -2.43 -2.24 21.10
C LYS A 53 -3.28 -1.81 19.90
N VAL A 54 -4.16 -0.83 20.07
CA VAL A 54 -4.97 -0.28 18.96
C VAL A 54 -4.09 0.31 17.85
N LEU A 55 -3.00 1.00 18.21
CA LEU A 55 -2.05 1.52 17.22
C LEU A 55 -1.39 0.39 16.43
N ARG A 56 -0.93 -0.68 17.09
CA ARG A 56 -0.32 -1.84 16.43
C ARG A 56 -1.28 -2.53 15.47
N VAL A 57 -2.55 -2.69 15.85
CA VAL A 57 -3.59 -3.21 14.94
C VAL A 57 -3.78 -2.28 13.75
N THR A 58 -3.80 -0.96 13.97
CA THR A 58 -3.94 0.02 12.90
C THR A 58 -2.78 -0.08 11.91
N GLU A 59 -1.55 -0.23 12.41
CA GLU A 59 -0.35 -0.43 11.58
C GLU A 59 -0.42 -1.73 10.76
N ILE A 60 -0.99 -2.83 11.28
CA ILE A 60 -1.21 -4.06 10.50
C ILE A 60 -2.24 -3.82 9.39
N LEU A 61 -3.32 -3.11 9.70
CA LEU A 61 -4.40 -2.83 8.73
C LEU A 61 -3.96 -1.83 7.66
N GLU A 62 -3.09 -0.86 8.00
CA GLU A 62 -2.53 0.11 7.05
C GLU A 62 -1.76 -0.58 5.90
N ASP A 63 -1.09 -1.71 6.16
CA ASP A 63 -0.41 -2.46 5.09
C ASP A 63 -1.40 -2.98 4.05
N ALA A 64 -2.50 -3.57 4.51
CA ALA A 64 -3.55 -4.11 3.63
C ALA A 64 -4.30 -3.00 2.89
N ASP A 65 -4.60 -1.89 3.59
CA ASP A 65 -5.25 -0.71 3.03
C ASP A 65 -4.41 -0.09 1.92
N SER A 66 -3.09 0.05 2.14
CA SER A 66 -2.16 0.58 1.14
C SER A 66 -2.24 -0.21 -0.17
N ILE A 67 -2.28 -1.54 -0.08
CA ILE A 67 -2.36 -2.44 -1.24
C ILE A 67 -3.72 -2.39 -1.90
N GLN A 68 -4.80 -2.38 -1.12
CA GLN A 68 -6.14 -2.22 -1.67
C GLN A 68 -6.26 -0.90 -2.45
N HIS A 69 -5.71 0.20 -1.90
CA HIS A 69 -5.66 1.48 -2.59
C HIS A 69 -4.85 1.43 -3.88
N PHE A 70 -3.73 0.69 -3.92
CA PHE A 70 -2.96 0.49 -5.15
C PHE A 70 -3.78 -0.14 -6.28
N PHE A 71 -4.71 -1.06 -5.97
CA PHE A 71 -5.58 -1.70 -6.97
C PHE A 71 -6.87 -0.93 -7.27
N SER A 72 -7.20 0.08 -6.47
CA SER A 72 -8.43 0.88 -6.63
C SER A 72 -8.30 1.99 -7.69
N SER A 73 -7.21 2.01 -8.46
CA SER A 73 -7.05 2.97 -9.56
C SER A 73 -7.83 2.52 -10.78
N ASP A 74 -8.86 3.30 -11.15
CA ASP A 74 -9.62 3.09 -12.38
C ASP A 74 -8.88 3.59 -13.63
N LYS A 75 -7.76 4.30 -13.45
CA LYS A 75 -7.09 5.07 -14.52
C LYS A 75 -5.86 4.41 -15.11
N VAL A 76 -5.23 3.51 -14.36
CA VAL A 76 -3.98 2.85 -14.77
C VAL A 76 -4.20 1.35 -14.65
N PRO A 77 -3.76 0.53 -15.62
CA PRO A 77 -3.80 -0.91 -15.45
C PRO A 77 -2.99 -1.28 -14.21
N THR A 78 -3.64 -1.77 -13.16
CA THR A 78 -3.00 -2.13 -11.89
C THR A 78 -2.61 -3.60 -11.84
N PHE A 79 -3.17 -4.41 -12.74
CA PHE A 79 -3.13 -5.87 -12.65
C PHE A 79 -1.72 -6.47 -12.73
N TYR A 80 -0.79 -5.86 -13.48
CA TYR A 80 0.61 -6.29 -13.52
C TYR A 80 1.34 -6.13 -12.18
N ARG A 81 0.82 -5.29 -11.27
CA ARG A 81 1.38 -5.07 -9.93
C ARG A 81 0.85 -6.07 -8.90
N LEU A 82 -0.07 -6.96 -9.29
CA LEU A 82 -0.73 -7.90 -8.38
C LEU A 82 0.27 -8.74 -7.59
N VAL A 83 1.19 -9.41 -8.29
CA VAL A 83 2.19 -10.28 -7.68
C VAL A 83 3.14 -9.47 -6.77
N PRO A 84 3.81 -8.39 -7.25
CA PRO A 84 4.69 -7.59 -6.40
C PRO A 84 4.02 -7.01 -5.16
N ALA A 85 2.80 -6.49 -5.28
CA ALA A 85 2.11 -5.88 -4.16
C ALA A 85 1.75 -6.91 -3.09
N VAL A 86 1.31 -8.12 -3.50
CA VAL A 86 1.00 -9.20 -2.57
C VAL A 86 2.27 -9.73 -1.89
N GLU A 87 3.39 -9.84 -2.59
CA GLU A 87 4.69 -10.20 -1.99
C GLU A 87 5.15 -9.16 -0.97
N GLU A 88 4.98 -7.88 -1.27
CA GLU A 88 5.27 -6.78 -0.36
C GLU A 88 4.39 -6.84 0.90
N LEU A 89 3.10 -7.21 0.79
CA LEU A 89 2.23 -7.45 1.95
C LEU A 89 2.78 -8.56 2.83
N LEU A 90 3.07 -9.70 2.21
CA LEU A 90 3.52 -10.90 2.91
C LEU A 90 4.82 -10.62 3.63
N THR A 91 5.77 -9.93 2.97
CA THR A 91 7.04 -9.53 3.56
C THR A 91 6.85 -8.62 4.77
N GLN A 92 5.94 -7.64 4.70
CA GLN A 92 5.65 -6.73 5.82
C GLN A 92 5.04 -7.49 7.00
N TRP A 93 4.07 -8.36 6.76
CA TRP A 93 3.43 -9.16 7.81
C TRP A 93 4.36 -10.21 8.42
N GLU A 94 5.23 -10.82 7.61
CA GLU A 94 6.28 -11.73 8.09
C GLU A 94 7.31 -10.98 8.95
N SER A 95 7.73 -9.77 8.56
CA SER A 95 8.59 -8.93 9.41
C SER A 95 7.92 -8.64 10.76
N LYS A 96 6.64 -8.30 10.76
CA LYS A 96 5.87 -8.03 11.98
C LYS A 96 5.69 -9.27 12.86
N LEU A 97 5.70 -10.47 12.29
CA LEU A 97 5.73 -11.70 13.07
C LEU A 97 7.03 -11.88 13.84
N GLU A 98 8.16 -11.35 13.40
CA GLU A 98 9.43 -11.48 14.12
C GLU A 98 9.56 -10.47 15.27
N GLU A 99 8.86 -9.33 15.17
CA GLU A 99 8.89 -8.25 16.15
C GLU A 99 8.17 -8.63 17.47
N GLU A 100 8.76 -8.27 18.61
CA GLU A 100 8.20 -8.53 19.95
C GLU A 100 6.91 -7.71 20.19
N ASP A 101 6.86 -6.49 19.65
CA ASP A 101 5.74 -5.56 19.76
C ASP A 101 4.41 -6.10 19.19
N TYR A 102 4.46 -7.18 18.41
CA TYR A 102 3.31 -7.82 17.79
C TYR A 102 2.99 -9.21 18.32
N GLU A 103 3.56 -9.61 19.47
CA GLU A 103 3.34 -10.93 20.08
C GLU A 103 1.86 -11.29 20.21
N ASP A 104 1.05 -10.35 20.70
CA ASP A 104 -0.41 -10.51 20.88
C ASP A 104 -1.16 -10.79 19.56
N TYR A 105 -0.57 -10.48 18.40
CA TYR A 105 -1.21 -10.61 17.08
C TYR A 105 -0.67 -11.76 16.24
N ARG A 106 0.31 -12.52 16.74
CA ARG A 106 1.00 -13.57 15.97
C ARG A 106 0.05 -14.61 15.40
N GLU A 107 -0.93 -15.05 16.18
CA GLU A 107 -1.95 -16.00 15.73
C GLU A 107 -2.77 -15.43 14.56
N GLY A 108 -3.32 -14.23 14.75
CA GLY A 108 -4.12 -13.56 13.71
C GLY A 108 -3.33 -13.22 12.45
N LEU A 109 -2.08 -12.80 12.59
CA LEU A 109 -1.16 -12.55 11.46
C LEU A 109 -0.82 -13.84 10.72
N THR A 110 -0.60 -14.94 11.43
CA THR A 110 -0.33 -16.25 10.81
C THR A 110 -1.51 -16.70 9.97
N ASP A 111 -2.73 -16.57 10.50
CA ASP A 111 -3.96 -16.88 9.76
C ASP A 111 -4.15 -15.96 8.54
N ALA A 112 -3.85 -14.67 8.70
CA ALA A 112 -3.94 -13.70 7.62
C ALA A 112 -2.94 -14.02 6.49
N ILE A 113 -1.68 -14.31 6.84
CA ILE A 113 -0.63 -14.74 5.91
C ILE A 113 -1.05 -16.03 5.20
N ALA A 114 -1.53 -17.03 5.94
CA ALA A 114 -1.98 -18.30 5.37
C ALA A 114 -3.13 -18.08 4.36
N LYS A 115 -4.06 -17.18 4.68
CA LYS A 115 -5.16 -16.80 3.79
C LYS A 115 -4.67 -16.12 2.52
N VAL A 116 -3.73 -15.18 2.61
CA VAL A 116 -3.15 -14.51 1.44
C VAL A 116 -2.35 -15.50 0.58
N ARG A 117 -1.48 -16.32 1.20
CA ARG A 117 -0.70 -17.36 0.53
C ARG A 117 -1.57 -18.35 -0.24
N LYS A 118 -2.72 -18.76 0.33
CA LYS A 118 -3.69 -19.65 -0.36
C LYS A 118 -4.15 -19.10 -1.71
N TYR A 119 -4.25 -17.78 -1.86
CA TYR A 119 -4.61 -17.16 -3.14
C TYR A 119 -3.40 -16.87 -4.02
N TYR A 120 -2.29 -16.44 -3.41
CA TYR A 120 -1.01 -16.21 -4.11
C TYR A 120 -0.52 -17.46 -4.83
N CYS A 121 -0.56 -18.64 -4.20
CA CYS A 121 -0.17 -19.91 -4.83
C CYS A 121 -1.04 -20.32 -6.04
N LYS A 122 -2.17 -19.64 -6.26
CA LYS A 122 -3.05 -19.86 -7.43
C LYS A 122 -2.85 -18.83 -8.53
N TYR A 123 -1.87 -17.93 -8.38
CA TYR A 123 -1.62 -16.88 -9.37
C TYR A 123 -0.90 -17.44 -10.59
N ASP A 124 0.00 -18.40 -10.41
CA ASP A 124 0.75 -19.04 -11.50
C ASP A 124 -0.15 -19.82 -12.45
N ASP A 125 -1.24 -20.40 -11.94
CA ASP A 125 -2.23 -21.14 -12.73
C ASP A 125 -3.15 -20.23 -13.57
N LYS A 126 -3.00 -18.90 -13.47
CA LYS A 126 -3.88 -17.94 -14.15
C LYS A 126 -3.15 -17.25 -15.29
N PRO A 127 -3.42 -17.64 -16.55
CA PRO A 127 -2.78 -17.03 -17.73
C PRO A 127 -2.92 -15.51 -17.78
N ALA A 128 -4.03 -14.96 -17.29
CA ALA A 128 -4.25 -13.51 -17.24
C ALA A 128 -3.18 -12.77 -16.42
N ILE A 129 -2.74 -13.33 -15.29
CA ILE A 129 -1.72 -12.71 -14.44
C ILE A 129 -0.38 -12.72 -15.16
N VAL A 130 0.02 -13.89 -15.67
CA VAL A 130 1.26 -14.06 -16.45
C VAL A 130 1.28 -13.14 -17.68
N LEU A 131 0.19 -13.10 -18.44
CA LEU A 131 0.06 -12.23 -19.61
C LEU A 131 0.15 -10.75 -19.22
N SER A 132 -0.46 -10.35 -18.11
CA SER A 132 -0.43 -8.94 -17.66
C SER A 132 0.99 -8.46 -17.33
N MET A 133 1.83 -9.35 -16.79
CA MET A 133 3.24 -9.07 -16.56
C MET A 133 4.00 -9.04 -17.89
N ALA A 134 3.77 -10.00 -18.78
CA ALA A 134 4.46 -10.09 -20.07
C ALA A 134 4.15 -8.93 -21.03
N ILE A 135 2.90 -8.44 -21.03
CA ILE A 135 2.49 -7.29 -21.87
C ILE A 135 2.86 -5.96 -21.25
N HIS A 136 3.52 -5.95 -20.07
CA HIS A 136 3.88 -4.72 -19.40
C HIS A 136 4.74 -3.85 -20.32
N PRO A 137 4.39 -2.56 -20.52
CA PRO A 137 5.11 -1.65 -21.39
C PRO A 137 6.64 -1.67 -21.23
N HIS A 138 7.15 -1.81 -20.01
CA HIS A 138 8.60 -1.87 -19.76
C HIS A 138 9.31 -3.04 -20.47
N TYR A 139 8.70 -4.23 -20.55
CA TYR A 139 9.32 -5.35 -21.28
C TYR A 139 9.40 -5.06 -22.78
N LYS A 140 8.40 -4.38 -23.34
CA LYS A 140 8.42 -3.94 -24.73
C LYS A 140 9.43 -2.82 -24.97
N LEU A 141 9.59 -1.89 -24.03
CA LEU A 141 10.59 -0.82 -24.12
C LEU A 141 12.01 -1.38 -24.13
N MET A 142 12.31 -2.37 -23.28
CA MET A 142 13.58 -3.09 -23.29
C MET A 142 13.83 -3.78 -24.63
N TRP A 143 12.80 -4.43 -25.21
CA TRP A 143 12.92 -5.05 -26.53
C TRP A 143 13.23 -4.01 -27.63
N ILE A 144 12.60 -2.83 -27.60
CA ILE A 144 12.87 -1.74 -28.54
C ILE A 144 14.32 -1.27 -28.43
N GLU A 145 14.84 -1.11 -27.21
CA GLU A 145 16.25 -0.77 -27.00
C GLU A 145 17.19 -1.81 -27.60
N CYS A 146 16.93 -3.10 -27.39
CA CYS A 146 17.77 -4.18 -27.91
C CYS A 146 17.69 -4.39 -29.43
N ASN A 147 16.56 -4.08 -30.08
CA ASN A 147 16.33 -4.44 -31.49
C ASN A 147 16.32 -3.24 -32.44
N TRP A 148 15.88 -2.07 -31.96
CA TRP A 148 15.77 -0.85 -32.76
C TRP A 148 16.80 0.20 -32.34
N GLY A 149 17.45 0.04 -31.19
CA GLY A 149 18.54 0.89 -30.75
C GLY A 149 18.15 1.86 -29.63
N GLY A 150 19.13 2.11 -28.77
CA GLY A 150 19.05 3.04 -27.64
C GLY A 150 19.89 4.29 -27.87
N ALA A 151 20.31 4.92 -26.76
CA ALA A 151 21.16 6.11 -26.82
C ALA A 151 22.54 5.83 -27.45
N GLU A 152 23.08 4.64 -27.21
CA GLU A 152 24.38 4.21 -27.74
C GLU A 152 24.33 4.05 -29.27
N THR A 153 23.34 3.31 -29.78
CA THR A 153 23.10 3.15 -31.22
C THR A 153 22.88 4.48 -31.92
N GLN A 154 22.12 5.41 -31.32
CA GLN A 154 21.95 6.74 -31.87
C GLN A 154 23.27 7.50 -31.99
N ALA A 155 24.15 7.41 -30.99
CA ALA A 155 25.44 8.08 -31.03
C ALA A 155 26.35 7.52 -32.13
N GLU A 156 26.31 6.20 -32.36
CA GLU A 156 27.03 5.53 -33.44
C GLU A 156 26.51 5.93 -34.83
N GLU A 157 25.19 6.00 -35.01
CA GLU A 157 24.55 6.43 -36.26
C GLU A 157 24.85 7.90 -36.59
N ILE A 158 24.81 8.81 -35.59
CA ILE A 158 25.21 10.21 -35.75
C ILE A 158 26.70 10.30 -36.15
N ALA A 159 27.57 9.49 -35.54
CA ALA A 159 28.98 9.46 -35.88
C ALA A 159 29.25 8.89 -37.29
N ALA A 160 28.39 7.98 -37.77
CA ALA A 160 28.41 7.46 -39.13
C ALA A 160 27.83 8.44 -40.18
N GLY A 161 27.26 9.56 -39.74
CA GLY A 161 26.73 10.62 -40.60
C GLY A 161 25.27 10.41 -41.02
N ASP A 162 24.51 9.59 -40.30
CA ASP A 162 23.06 9.46 -40.52
C ASP A 162 22.31 10.67 -39.93
N PRO A 163 21.66 11.50 -40.77
CA PRO A 163 20.90 12.66 -40.30
C PRO A 163 19.59 12.29 -39.58
N ASP A 164 19.10 11.05 -39.74
CA ASP A 164 17.81 10.59 -39.21
C ASP A 164 17.98 9.69 -37.95
N ALA A 165 19.20 9.59 -37.42
CA ALA A 165 19.54 8.80 -36.24
C ALA A 165 18.64 9.12 -35.02
N LYS A 166 17.97 8.10 -34.50
CA LYS A 166 16.90 8.27 -33.50
C LYS A 166 17.04 7.31 -32.34
N ASN A 167 16.93 7.82 -31.12
CA ASN A 167 16.81 6.99 -29.92
C ASN A 167 15.38 6.42 -29.82
N TRP A 168 15.19 5.25 -30.41
CA TRP A 168 13.88 4.59 -30.47
C TRP A 168 13.34 4.20 -29.09
N HIS A 169 14.22 3.86 -28.13
CA HIS A 169 13.82 3.59 -26.75
C HIS A 169 13.20 4.83 -26.07
N ASP A 170 13.85 5.99 -26.17
CA ASP A 170 13.35 7.23 -25.57
C ASP A 170 12.06 7.72 -26.25
N GLU A 171 11.96 7.53 -27.57
CA GLU A 171 10.79 7.92 -28.35
C GLU A 171 9.58 7.01 -28.07
N ALA A 172 9.82 5.72 -27.93
CA ALA A 172 8.79 4.78 -27.47
C ALA A 172 8.33 5.12 -26.04
N ARG A 173 9.26 5.48 -25.14
CA ARG A 173 8.92 5.93 -23.77
C ARG A 173 8.07 7.19 -23.79
N LYS A 174 8.47 8.23 -24.52
CA LYS A 174 7.71 9.49 -24.67
C LYS A 174 6.33 9.26 -25.27
N THR A 175 6.21 8.37 -26.25
CA THR A 175 4.91 7.99 -26.84
C THR A 175 4.03 7.32 -25.81
N LEU A 176 4.60 6.46 -24.97
CA LEU A 176 3.88 5.76 -23.91
C LEU A 176 3.43 6.73 -22.81
N GLU A 177 4.34 7.58 -22.33
CA GLU A 177 4.05 8.58 -21.30
C GLU A 177 3.04 9.62 -21.79
N SER A 178 3.14 10.09 -23.03
CA SER A 178 2.15 11.01 -23.60
C SER A 178 0.80 10.33 -23.75
N THR A 179 0.73 9.09 -24.23
CA THR A 179 -0.55 8.36 -24.35
C THR A 179 -1.18 8.11 -22.97
N VAL A 180 -0.38 7.71 -21.97
CA VAL A 180 -0.85 7.48 -20.60
C VAL A 180 -1.26 8.79 -19.90
N CYS A 181 -0.51 9.89 -20.09
CA CYS A 181 -0.84 11.20 -19.53
C CYS A 181 -2.03 11.88 -20.22
N THR A 182 -2.24 11.68 -21.52
CA THR A 182 -3.39 12.26 -22.24
C THR A 182 -4.71 11.62 -21.77
N ILE A 183 -4.64 10.41 -21.23
CA ILE A 183 -5.78 9.70 -20.62
C ILE A 183 -6.03 10.21 -19.17
N ILE A 184 -5.10 10.93 -18.54
CA ILE A 184 -5.19 11.34 -17.13
C ILE A 184 -4.94 12.85 -16.97
N PRO A 185 -5.99 13.69 -16.95
CA PRO A 185 -5.85 15.05 -16.45
C PRO A 185 -5.72 15.00 -14.93
N GLY A 186 -4.52 15.34 -14.44
CA GLY A 186 -4.37 16.06 -13.16
C GLY A 186 -3.97 15.28 -11.90
N HIS A 187 -2.87 14.51 -11.89
CA HIS A 187 -2.16 14.26 -10.63
C HIS A 187 -0.64 14.19 -10.80
N GLY A 188 0.05 14.97 -9.96
CA GLY A 188 1.49 15.19 -10.00
C GLY A 188 2.35 13.98 -9.65
N HIS A 189 3.59 14.07 -10.10
CA HIS A 189 4.70 13.13 -9.96
C HIS A 189 4.71 12.32 -8.66
N ILE A 190 4.66 10.99 -8.78
CA ILE A 190 5.09 10.06 -7.73
C ILE A 190 6.34 9.34 -8.25
N SER A 191 7.50 9.81 -7.82
CA SER A 191 8.81 9.24 -8.07
C SER A 191 9.17 8.25 -6.97
N ARG A 192 9.15 6.95 -7.31
CA ARG A 192 10.04 5.86 -6.80
C ARG A 192 9.51 4.50 -7.27
N VAL A 193 9.93 4.08 -8.45
CA VAL A 193 9.79 2.70 -8.96
C VAL A 193 11.18 2.31 -9.47
N SER A 194 12.08 1.92 -8.58
CA SER A 194 13.49 1.69 -8.94
C SER A 194 14.17 0.65 -8.05
N ARG A 195 13.49 -0.46 -7.71
CA ARG A 195 14.14 -1.59 -7.01
C ARG A 195 14.14 -2.89 -7.82
N TRP A 196 13.20 -3.07 -8.75
CA TRP A 196 13.06 -4.33 -9.50
C TRP A 196 13.78 -4.37 -10.86
N LEU A 197 14.38 -3.26 -11.31
CA LEU A 197 15.13 -3.18 -12.57
C LEU A 197 16.65 -3.11 -12.36
N SER A 198 17.13 -3.45 -11.16
CA SER A 198 18.55 -3.32 -10.82
C SER A 198 19.05 -4.53 -10.04
N THR A 199 19.06 -5.69 -10.70
CA THR A 199 20.05 -6.74 -10.44
C THR A 199 20.31 -7.46 -11.78
N PRO A 200 21.59 -7.82 -12.05
CA PRO A 200 22.08 -8.21 -13.37
C PRO A 200 21.55 -9.55 -13.88
#